data_AF-A0A182TG26-F1
#
_entry.id   AF-A0A182TG26-F1
#
_cell.length_a   1.000
_cell.length_b   1.000
_cell.length_c   1.000
_cell.angle_alpha   90.00
_cell.angle_beta   90.00
_cell.angle_gamma   90.00
#
_symmetry.space_group_name_H-M   'P 1'
#
loop_
_entity.id
_entity.type
_entity.pdbx_description
1 polymer ?
#
loop_
_entity_poly.entity_id
_entity_poly.type
_entity_poly.pdbx_seq_one_letter_code
_entity_poly.pdbx_strand_id
1 'polypeptide(L)'
;MGLDLAALLGDSAYKERYRRQMIEWSDGRRQEDYGVFCRAACATIDRPICIVSDVRRQTDVRYFREAYGPGTRLRTVRIEASEQVRHGRGWQFQAGVDDVQSECDLDGYAGWDLVLTNERPDGVGELLDRLVQLVECGGGVV
;
A
#
# COMPACT_ATOMS: atom_id res chain seq x y z
N MET A 1 -11.17 18.80 21.50
CA MET A 1 -11.06 17.37 21.82
C MET A 1 -9.91 16.83 20.99
N GLY A 2 -8.78 16.52 21.63
CA GLY A 2 -7.56 16.08 20.94
C GLY A 2 -7.52 14.56 20.81
N LEU A 3 -7.10 14.07 19.65
CA LEU A 3 -6.77 12.66 19.45
C LEU A 3 -5.40 12.38 20.06
N ASP A 4 -5.25 11.24 20.75
CA ASP A 4 -3.95 10.75 21.18
C ASP A 4 -3.27 10.03 20.01
N LEU A 5 -2.26 10.68 19.41
CA LEU A 5 -1.50 10.14 18.30
C LEU A 5 -0.77 8.84 18.68
N ALA A 6 -0.21 8.74 19.88
CA ALA A 6 0.52 7.55 20.30
C ALA A 6 -0.43 6.35 20.42
N ALA A 7 -1.64 6.57 20.95
CA ALA A 7 -2.67 5.53 21.04
C ALA A 7 -3.20 5.09 19.66
N LEU A 8 -3.27 6.00 18.69
CA LEU A 8 -3.68 5.71 17.31
C LEU A 8 -2.62 4.97 16.49
N LEU A 9 -1.33 5.14 16.83
CA LEU A 9 -0.24 4.43 16.16
C LEU A 9 -0.07 2.99 16.66
N GLY A 10 -0.53 2.68 17.89
CA GLY A 10 -0.47 1.33 18.47
C GLY A 10 -1.51 0.34 17.91
N ASP A 11 -1.57 -0.86 18.48
CA ASP A 11 -2.57 -1.91 18.14
C ASP A 11 -3.68 -2.02 19.20
N SER A 12 -4.12 -0.86 19.70
CA SER A 12 -5.03 -0.79 20.85
C SER A 12 -6.50 -0.84 20.43
N ALA A 13 -7.37 -1.33 21.31
CA ALA A 13 -8.83 -1.24 21.14
C ALA A 13 -9.32 0.23 20.95
N TYR A 14 -8.52 1.19 21.44
CA TYR A 14 -8.73 2.61 21.20
C TYR A 14 -8.63 2.94 19.70
N LYS A 15 -7.62 2.44 18.99
CA LYS A 15 -7.49 2.64 17.54
C LYS A 15 -8.68 2.06 16.78
N GLU A 16 -9.10 0.85 17.12
CA GLU A 16 -10.21 0.19 16.43
C GLU A 16 -11.54 0.94 16.62
N ARG A 17 -11.74 1.57 17.80
CA ARG A 17 -12.89 2.45 18.07
C ARG A 17 -12.98 3.63 17.09
N TYR A 18 -11.85 4.21 16.69
CA TYR A 18 -11.81 5.38 15.80
C TYR A 18 -11.58 5.01 14.33
N ARG A 19 -11.25 3.74 14.02
CA ARG A 19 -10.92 3.28 12.67
C ARG A 19 -11.98 3.66 11.65
N ARG A 20 -13.26 3.39 11.96
CA ARG A 20 -14.38 3.72 11.07
C ARG A 20 -14.47 5.22 10.77
N GLN A 21 -14.38 6.05 11.81
CA GLN A 21 -14.43 7.51 11.67
C GLN A 21 -13.24 8.05 10.87
N MET A 22 -12.05 7.47 11.05
CA MET A 22 -10.87 7.81 10.26
C MET A 22 -11.06 7.43 8.80
N ILE A 23 -11.63 6.25 8.51
CA ILE A 23 -11.93 5.82 7.13
C ILE A 23 -12.91 6.81 6.48
N GLU A 24 -14.07 7.02 7.09
CA GLU A 24 -15.12 7.92 6.58
C GLU A 24 -14.61 9.33 6.32
N TRP A 25 -13.88 9.92 7.29
CA TRP A 25 -13.28 11.24 7.12
C TRP A 25 -12.25 11.27 6.00
N SER A 26 -11.40 10.24 5.92
CA SER A 26 -10.35 10.17 4.92
C SER A 26 -10.89 9.94 3.51
N ASP A 27 -12.02 9.22 3.36
CA ASP A 27 -12.71 9.05 2.09
C ASP A 27 -13.34 10.37 1.64
N GLY A 28 -13.97 11.12 2.55
CA GLY A 28 -14.47 12.47 2.26
C GLY A 28 -13.36 13.42 1.77
N ARG A 29 -12.19 13.40 2.42
CA ARG A 29 -11.01 14.16 1.97
C ARG A 29 -10.55 13.76 0.56
N ARG A 30 -10.59 12.47 0.23
CA ARG A 30 -10.18 11.95 -1.10
C ARG A 30 -11.18 12.25 -2.21
N GLN A 31 -12.45 12.44 -1.89
CA GLN A 31 -13.45 12.90 -2.87
C GLN A 31 -13.17 14.33 -3.35
N GLU A 32 -12.61 15.17 -2.46
CA GLU A 32 -12.20 16.55 -2.79
C GLU A 32 -10.82 16.59 -3.47
N ASP A 33 -9.82 15.91 -2.92
CA ASP A 33 -8.49 15.75 -3.48
C ASP A 33 -7.99 14.32 -3.24
N TYR A 34 -8.07 13.49 -4.28
CA TYR A 34 -7.66 12.08 -4.22
C TYR A 34 -6.16 11.91 -3.94
N GLY A 35 -5.34 12.94 -4.18
CA GLY A 35 -3.90 12.94 -3.94
C GLY A 35 -3.48 13.51 -2.58
N VAL A 36 -4.41 13.98 -1.74
CA VAL A 36 -4.10 14.73 -0.51
C VAL A 36 -3.13 13.98 0.42
N PHE A 37 -3.34 12.67 0.61
CA PHE A 37 -2.51 11.85 1.49
C PHE A 37 -1.21 11.42 0.82
N CYS A 38 -1.24 11.08 -0.47
CA CYS A 38 -0.02 10.74 -1.22
C CYS A 38 0.96 11.92 -1.23
N ARG A 39 0.45 13.13 -1.46
CA ARG A 39 1.24 14.37 -1.43
C ARG A 39 1.82 14.63 -0.05
N ALA A 40 1.00 14.51 1.00
CA ALA A 40 1.44 14.69 2.38
C ALA A 40 2.52 13.67 2.78
N ALA A 41 2.36 12.40 2.40
CA ALA A 41 3.32 11.34 2.69
C ALA A 41 4.68 11.58 2.02
N CYS A 42 4.69 12.16 0.81
CA CYS A 42 5.93 12.42 0.08
C CYS A 42 6.59 13.78 0.37
N ALA A 43 5.91 14.69 1.08
CA ALA A 43 6.35 16.07 1.25
C ALA A 43 7.73 16.23 1.92
N THR A 44 8.15 15.27 2.75
CA THR A 44 9.40 15.33 3.52
C THR A 44 10.44 14.31 3.08
N ILE A 45 10.22 13.63 1.95
CA ILE A 45 11.11 12.55 1.49
C ILE A 45 12.21 13.13 0.62
N ASP A 46 13.46 13.03 1.12
CA ASP A 46 14.67 13.41 0.39
C ASP A 46 15.63 12.20 0.30
N ARG A 47 15.22 11.20 -0.47
CA ARG A 47 15.96 9.96 -0.70
C ARG A 47 15.87 9.57 -2.17
N PRO A 48 16.91 8.94 -2.75
CA PRO A 48 16.90 8.51 -4.15
C PRO A 48 15.87 7.41 -4.43
N ILE A 49 15.52 6.62 -3.39
CA ILE A 49 14.50 5.57 -3.47
C ILE A 49 13.48 5.85 -2.36
N CYS A 50 12.20 5.84 -2.73
CA CYS A 50 11.06 5.99 -1.83
C CYS A 50 10.15 4.77 -1.98
N ILE A 51 9.87 4.07 -0.87
CA ILE A 51 8.95 2.93 -0.84
C ILE A 51 7.66 3.38 -0.16
N VAL A 52 6.57 3.38 -0.93
CA VAL A 52 5.22 3.61 -0.40
C VAL A 52 4.59 2.24 -0.15
N SER A 53 4.59 1.80 1.11
CA SER A 53 4.21 0.42 1.47
C SER A 53 2.71 0.20 1.61
N ASP A 54 1.93 1.26 1.86
CA ASP A 54 0.51 1.17 2.18
C ASP A 54 -0.38 1.83 1.12
N VAL A 55 -0.28 1.34 -0.11
CA VAL A 55 -1.14 1.76 -1.23
C VAL A 55 -2.40 0.89 -1.22
N ARG A 56 -3.56 1.52 -1.05
CA ARG A 56 -4.83 0.81 -0.84
C ARG A 56 -5.86 1.06 -1.93
N ARG A 57 -5.72 2.13 -2.70
CA ARG A 57 -6.73 2.57 -3.68
C ARG A 57 -6.15 2.76 -5.08
N GLN A 58 -6.97 2.56 -6.10
CA GLN A 58 -6.60 2.87 -7.49
C GLN A 58 -6.29 4.34 -7.69
N THR A 59 -6.94 5.22 -6.93
CA THR A 59 -6.67 6.66 -6.96
C THR A 59 -5.27 7.00 -6.44
N ASP A 60 -4.75 6.26 -5.47
CA ASP A 60 -3.37 6.41 -4.99
C ASP A 60 -2.39 6.04 -6.13
N VAL A 61 -2.62 4.90 -6.79
CA VAL A 61 -1.81 4.46 -7.93
C VAL A 61 -1.86 5.47 -9.08
N ARG A 62 -3.06 5.98 -9.37
CA ARG A 62 -3.26 7.04 -10.37
C ARG A 62 -2.45 8.29 -10.02
N TYR A 63 -2.53 8.77 -8.78
CA TYR A 63 -1.76 9.93 -8.33
C TYR A 63 -0.26 9.74 -8.58
N PHE A 64 0.32 8.61 -8.16
CA PHE A 64 1.74 8.36 -8.34
C PHE A 64 2.14 8.25 -9.80
N ARG A 65 1.29 7.65 -10.66
CA ARG A 65 1.52 7.60 -12.10
C ARG A 65 1.50 8.98 -12.75
N GLU A 66 0.57 9.85 -12.37
CA GLU A 66 0.51 11.21 -12.90
C GLU A 66 1.69 12.06 -12.41
N ALA A 67 2.09 11.92 -11.13
CA ALA A 67 3.16 12.72 -10.53
C ALA A 67 4.58 12.25 -10.87
N TYR A 68 4.79 10.93 -11.06
CA TYR A 68 6.13 10.32 -11.19
C TYR A 68 6.26 9.32 -12.36
N GLY A 69 5.19 9.06 -13.11
CA GLY A 69 5.19 8.11 -14.22
C GLY A 69 5.99 8.51 -15.47
N PRO A 70 6.17 9.82 -15.82
CA PRO A 70 7.04 10.19 -16.93
C PRO A 70 8.51 9.87 -16.60
N GLY A 71 9.11 8.87 -17.26
CA GLY A 71 10.55 8.61 -17.23
C GLY A 71 11.05 7.54 -16.24
N THR A 72 10.37 6.39 -16.15
CA THR A 72 10.81 5.17 -15.43
C THR A 72 11.08 5.28 -13.92
N ARG A 73 10.68 6.38 -13.27
CA ARG A 73 10.89 6.62 -11.83
C ARG A 73 9.89 5.91 -10.92
N LEU A 74 8.76 5.46 -11.46
CA LEU A 74 7.74 4.73 -10.71
C LEU A 74 7.79 3.23 -11.03
N ARG A 75 7.72 2.41 -9.98
CA ARG A 75 7.53 0.96 -10.06
C ARG A 75 6.38 0.55 -9.15
N THR A 76 5.39 -0.16 -9.69
CA THR A 76 4.26 -0.71 -8.94
C THR A 76 4.50 -2.19 -8.65
N VAL A 77 4.40 -2.58 -7.38
CA VAL A 77 4.60 -3.97 -6.94
C VAL A 77 3.37 -4.48 -6.21
N ARG A 78 2.86 -5.64 -6.65
CA ARG A 78 1.82 -6.40 -5.92
C ARG A 78 2.47 -7.55 -5.17
N ILE A 79 2.14 -7.69 -3.90
CA ILE A 79 2.44 -8.87 -3.10
C ILE A 79 1.12 -9.59 -2.86
N GLU A 80 1.09 -10.88 -3.16
CA GLU A 80 -0.08 -11.73 -2.98
C GLU A 80 0.30 -13.06 -2.32
N ALA A 81 -0.68 -13.72 -1.74
CA ALA A 81 -0.55 -15.07 -1.21
C ALA A 81 -1.91 -15.76 -1.33
N SER A 82 -1.92 -17.05 -1.62
CA SER A 82 -3.13 -17.86 -1.65
C SER A 82 -3.89 -17.77 -0.33
N GLU A 83 -5.22 -17.91 -0.39
CA GLU A 83 -6.07 -17.96 0.81
C GLU A 83 -5.61 -19.06 1.78
N GLN A 84 -5.19 -20.22 1.25
CA GLN A 84 -4.66 -21.33 2.05
C GLN A 84 -3.45 -20.88 2.88
N VAL A 85 -2.49 -20.17 2.27
CA VAL A 85 -1.30 -19.68 2.97
C VAL A 85 -1.66 -18.58 3.97
N ARG A 86 -2.59 -17.68 3.62
CA ARG A 86 -3.10 -16.64 4.54
C ARG A 86 -3.74 -17.28 5.77
N HIS A 87 -4.63 -18.26 5.59
CA HIS A 87 -5.24 -19.02 6.67
C HIS A 87 -4.21 -19.76 7.52
N GLY A 88 -3.21 -20.38 6.89
CA GLY A 88 -2.08 -21.01 7.59
C GLY A 88 -1.27 -20.04 8.45
N ARG A 89 -1.32 -18.73 8.15
CA ARG A 89 -0.68 -17.64 8.92
C ARG A 89 -1.62 -16.98 9.94
N GLY A 90 -2.82 -17.54 10.14
CA GLY A 90 -3.80 -17.03 11.10
C GLY A 90 -4.72 -15.94 10.57
N TRP A 91 -4.71 -15.65 9.27
CA TRP A 91 -5.74 -14.80 8.68
C TRP A 91 -7.10 -15.50 8.74
N GLN A 92 -8.11 -14.78 9.21
CA GLN A 92 -9.50 -15.22 9.21
C GLN A 92 -10.29 -14.13 8.51
N PHE A 93 -11.07 -14.51 7.50
CA PHE A 93 -11.91 -13.57 6.78
C PHE A 93 -12.94 -12.95 7.74
N GLN A 94 -12.97 -11.63 7.80
CA GLN A 94 -13.91 -10.86 8.58
C GLN A 94 -14.74 -9.98 7.65
N ALA A 95 -16.01 -10.37 7.46
CA ALA A 95 -16.99 -9.58 6.73
C ALA A 95 -17.12 -8.17 7.35
N GLY A 96 -17.16 -7.14 6.52
CA GLY A 96 -17.11 -5.73 6.92
C GLY A 96 -15.70 -5.18 7.19
N VAL A 97 -14.65 -5.99 7.07
CA VAL A 97 -13.24 -5.59 7.21
C VAL A 97 -12.43 -5.99 5.98
N ASP A 98 -12.54 -7.24 5.51
CA ASP A 98 -11.81 -7.74 4.34
C ASP A 98 -12.53 -7.46 3.01
N ASP A 99 -13.80 -7.03 3.03
CA ASP A 99 -14.66 -6.78 1.85
C ASP A 99 -14.97 -5.30 1.61
N VAL A 100 -14.39 -4.40 2.42
CA VAL A 100 -14.56 -2.95 2.24
C VAL A 100 -13.60 -2.43 1.17
N GLN A 101 -13.99 -1.33 0.52
CA GLN A 101 -13.25 -0.73 -0.59
C GLN A 101 -11.77 -0.46 -0.25
N SER A 102 -11.43 -0.15 1.00
CA SER A 102 -10.03 0.05 1.40
C SER A 102 -9.13 -1.18 1.29
N GLU A 103 -9.70 -2.38 1.14
CA GLU A 103 -8.94 -3.63 1.01
C GLU A 103 -9.04 -4.25 -0.41
N CYS A 104 -10.15 -4.04 -1.13
CA CYS A 104 -10.39 -4.70 -2.43
C CYS A 104 -10.23 -3.81 -3.67
N ASP A 105 -10.06 -2.49 -3.52
CA ASP A 105 -10.07 -1.56 -4.67
C ASP A 105 -8.98 -1.87 -5.71
N LEU A 106 -7.90 -2.54 -5.30
CA LEU A 106 -6.78 -2.92 -6.16
C LEU A 106 -6.88 -4.33 -6.77
N ASP A 107 -7.90 -5.13 -6.42
CA ASP A 107 -8.00 -6.52 -6.88
C ASP A 107 -8.25 -6.61 -8.41
N GLY A 108 -8.91 -5.61 -8.99
CA GLY A 108 -9.10 -5.50 -10.44
C GLY A 108 -7.97 -4.80 -11.20
N TYR A 109 -6.93 -4.31 -10.51
CA TYR A 109 -5.85 -3.56 -11.14
C TYR A 109 -4.79 -4.50 -11.71
N ALA A 110 -4.50 -4.38 -13.01
CA ALA A 110 -3.54 -5.25 -13.72
C ALA A 110 -2.24 -4.54 -14.12
N GLY A 111 -2.09 -3.25 -13.84
CA GLY A 111 -0.94 -2.43 -14.27
C GLY A 111 0.31 -2.57 -13.38
N TRP A 112 0.55 -3.74 -12.80
CA TRP A 112 1.70 -3.99 -11.92
C TRP A 112 2.98 -4.21 -12.72
N ASP A 113 4.08 -3.55 -12.34
CA ASP A 113 5.40 -3.81 -12.93
C ASP A 113 6.00 -5.13 -12.42
N LEU A 114 5.65 -5.52 -11.19
CA LEU A 114 6.10 -6.76 -10.57
C LEU A 114 4.99 -7.36 -9.68
N VAL A 115 4.75 -8.66 -9.83
CA VAL A 115 3.90 -9.45 -8.93
C VAL A 115 4.76 -10.48 -8.20
N LEU A 116 4.64 -10.49 -6.87
CA LEU A 116 5.36 -11.36 -5.95
C LEU A 116 4.37 -12.26 -5.22
N THR A 117 4.45 -13.57 -5.47
CA THR A 117 3.58 -14.57 -4.87
C THR A 117 4.27 -15.21 -3.66
N ASN A 118 3.80 -14.89 -2.47
CA ASN A 118 4.36 -15.32 -1.18
C ASN A 118 3.69 -16.61 -0.67
N GLU A 119 3.98 -17.72 -1.34
CA GLU A 119 3.40 -19.03 -1.00
C GLU A 119 4.19 -19.80 0.07
N ARG A 120 5.52 -19.60 0.13
CA ARG A 120 6.42 -20.41 0.97
C ARG A 120 7.08 -19.57 2.06
N PRO A 121 7.11 -20.01 3.33
CA PRO A 121 7.77 -19.27 4.42
C PRO A 121 9.26 -18.99 4.19
N ASP A 122 9.97 -19.93 3.54
CA ASP A 122 11.39 -19.85 3.20
C ASP A 122 11.66 -19.14 1.86
N GLY A 123 10.63 -18.76 1.12
CA GLY A 123 10.75 -18.09 -0.19
C GLY A 123 11.02 -16.58 -0.14
N VAL A 124 11.07 -15.97 1.05
CA VAL A 124 11.18 -14.51 1.19
C VAL A 124 12.46 -13.96 0.54
N GLY A 125 13.58 -14.67 0.61
CA GLY A 125 14.83 -14.27 -0.02
C GLY A 125 14.68 -14.07 -1.54
N GLU A 126 14.09 -15.05 -2.22
CA GLU A 126 13.83 -15.00 -3.66
C GLU A 126 12.94 -13.81 -4.05
N LEU A 127 11.95 -13.46 -3.21
CA LEU A 127 11.08 -12.30 -3.45
C LEU A 127 11.83 -10.98 -3.29
N LEU A 128 12.71 -10.89 -2.28
CA LEU A 128 13.55 -9.73 -2.05
C LEU A 128 14.56 -9.52 -3.17
N ASP A 129 15.18 -10.59 -3.68
CA ASP A 129 16.11 -10.52 -4.80
C ASP A 129 15.43 -9.94 -6.05
N ARG A 130 14.19 -10.36 -6.33
CA ARG A 130 13.38 -9.80 -7.44
C ARG A 130 13.05 -8.31 -7.24
N LEU A 131 12.79 -7.88 -6.00
CA LEU A 131 12.59 -6.47 -5.68
C LEU A 131 13.85 -5.64 -5.90
N VAL A 132 15.01 -6.15 -5.48
CA VAL A 132 16.31 -5.49 -5.67
C VAL A 132 16.61 -5.35 -7.16
N GLN A 133 16.43 -6.43 -7.94
CA GLN A 133 16.60 -6.39 -9.40
C GLN A 133 15.70 -5.35 -10.08
N LEU A 134 14.45 -5.19 -9.63
CA LEU A 134 13.52 -4.19 -10.18
C LEU A 134 14.05 -2.76 -10.00
N VAL A 135 14.68 -2.49 -8.84
CA VAL A 135 15.26 -1.19 -8.52
C VAL A 135 16.54 -0.95 -9.32
N GLU A 136 17.42 -1.96 -9.42
CA GLU A 136 18.71 -1.85 -10.10
C GLU A 136 18.57 -1.73 -11.62
N CYS A 137 17.66 -2.49 -12.25
CA CYS A 137 17.39 -2.43 -13.69
C CYS A 137 16.78 -1.09 -14.14
N GLY A 138 16.24 -0.29 -13.22
CA GLY A 138 15.74 1.06 -13.49
C GLY A 138 16.81 2.17 -13.44
N GLY A 139 18.02 1.86 -12.95
CA GLY A 139 19.10 2.81 -12.70
C GLY A 139 20.05 3.09 -13.87
N GLY A 140 19.68 2.71 -15.10
CA GLY A 140 20.45 3.02 -16.30
C GLY A 140 20.50 4.52 -16.56
N VAL A 141 21.55 5.17 -16.08
CA VAL A 141 21.90 6.56 -16.40
C VAL A 141 22.15 6.64 -17.91
N VAL A 142 21.38 7.48 -18.60
CA VAL A 142 21.76 8.10 -19.88
C VAL A 142 22.00 9.57 -19.61
#